data_AF-A0A2E2WTJ2-F1
#
_entry.id   AF-A0A2E2WTJ2-F1
#
_cell.length_a   1.000
_cell.length_b   1.000
_cell.length_c   1.000
_cell.angle_alpha   90.00
_cell.angle_beta   90.00
_cell.angle_gamma   90.00
#
_symmetry.space_group_name_H-M   'P 1'
#
loop_
_entity.id
_entity.type
_entity.pdbx_description
1 polymer ?
#
loop_
_entity_poly.entity_id
_entity_poly.type
_entity_poly.pdbx_seq_one_letter_code
_entity_poly.pdbx_strand_id
1 'polypeptide(L)'
;MSNLKIYIISFLIVSNISLSFGIVWVEHLTRSQFRDLQLYSEEKSDLKNEWRKSRIDEGRYASLIRIEQKAQTLLNMSLPKKKVLININD
;
A
#
# COMPACT_ATOMS: atom_id res chain seq x y z
N MET A 1 51.75 -34.10 20.74
CA MET A 1 50.92 -32.99 21.24
C MET A 1 51.02 -31.68 20.44
N SER A 2 52.14 -31.37 19.76
CA SER A 2 52.28 -30.11 18.99
C SER A 2 51.38 -30.04 17.74
N ASN A 3 51.32 -31.11 16.95
CA ASN A 3 50.60 -31.14 15.67
C ASN A 3 49.08 -30.93 15.84
N LEU A 4 48.49 -31.45 16.93
CA LEU A 4 47.06 -31.30 17.22
C LEU A 4 46.70 -29.83 17.52
N LYS A 5 47.58 -29.10 18.23
CA LYS A 5 47.41 -27.67 18.47
C LYS A 5 47.47 -26.88 17.16
N ILE A 6 48.37 -27.24 16.25
CA ILE A 6 48.49 -26.62 14.93
C ILE A 6 47.22 -26.83 14.09
N TYR A 7 46.66 -28.03 14.09
CA TYR A 7 45.38 -28.29 13.40
C TYR A 7 44.22 -27.49 13.99
N ILE A 8 44.13 -27.39 15.33
CA ILE A 8 43.09 -26.60 15.99
C ILE A 8 43.23 -25.12 15.63
N ILE A 9 44.45 -24.56 15.67
CA ILE A 9 44.69 -23.16 15.34
C ILE A 9 44.35 -22.89 13.87
N SER A 10 44.79 -23.76 12.96
CA SER A 10 44.48 -23.64 11.54
C SER A 10 42.97 -23.71 11.27
N PHE A 11 42.27 -24.66 11.91
CA PHE A 11 40.82 -24.77 11.83
C PHE A 11 40.12 -23.51 12.34
N LEU A 12 40.57 -22.95 13.47
CA LEU A 12 39.99 -21.75 14.05
C LEU A 12 40.14 -20.53 13.13
N ILE A 13 41.30 -20.39 12.49
CA ILE A 13 41.57 -19.33 11.51
C ILE A 13 40.64 -19.48 10.31
N VAL A 14 40.55 -20.68 9.73
CA VAL A 14 39.68 -20.94 8.57
C VAL A 14 38.22 -20.69 8.92
N SER A 15 37.76 -21.21 10.07
CA SER A 15 36.39 -21.01 10.54
C SER A 15 36.07 -19.53 10.77
N ASN A 16 37.01 -18.75 11.31
CA ASN A 16 36.80 -17.32 11.55
C ASN A 16 36.68 -16.54 10.22
N ILE A 17 37.55 -16.84 9.25
CA ILE A 17 37.50 -16.24 7.93
C ILE A 17 36.17 -16.57 7.25
N SER A 18 35.77 -17.85 7.23
CA SER A 18 34.49 -18.27 6.65
C SER A 18 33.29 -17.59 7.32
N LEU A 19 33.32 -17.43 8.65
CA LEU A 19 32.25 -16.76 9.38
C LEU A 19 32.16 -15.27 9.01
N SER A 20 33.31 -14.59 8.87
CA SER A 20 33.36 -13.19 8.44
C SER A 20 32.71 -12.99 7.06
N PHE A 21 33.06 -13.85 6.09
CA PHE A 21 32.41 -13.84 4.78
C PHE A 21 30.91 -14.14 4.87
N GLY A 22 30.51 -15.09 5.71
CA GLY A 22 29.11 -15.42 5.95
C GLY A 22 28.31 -14.22 6.47
N ILE A 23 28.85 -13.47 7.42
CA ILE A 23 28.21 -12.27 7.99
C ILE A 23 27.99 -11.20 6.92
N VAL A 24 29.03 -10.90 6.13
CA VAL A 24 28.94 -9.92 5.04
C VAL A 24 27.92 -10.35 3.99
N TRP A 25 27.88 -11.64 3.66
CA TRP A 25 26.90 -12.18 2.71
C TRP A 25 25.46 -12.06 3.22
N VAL A 26 25.22 -12.42 4.48
CA VAL A 26 23.90 -12.29 5.12
C VAL A 26 23.48 -10.83 5.18
N GLU A 27 24.40 -9.92 5.50
CA GLU A 27 24.10 -8.48 5.50
C GLU A 27 23.71 -8.00 4.09
N HIS A 28 24.45 -8.42 3.05
CA HIS A 28 24.14 -8.07 1.68
C HIS A 28 22.75 -8.57 1.27
N LEU A 29 22.44 -9.84 1.58
CA LEU A 29 21.14 -10.44 1.31
C LEU A 29 20.01 -9.69 2.04
N THR A 30 20.21 -9.40 3.32
CA THR A 30 19.26 -8.65 4.14
C THR A 30 19.00 -7.25 3.56
N ARG A 31 20.06 -6.54 3.15
CA ARG A 31 19.93 -5.23 2.50
C ARG A 31 19.16 -5.31 1.18
N SER A 32 19.33 -6.39 0.41
CA SER A 32 18.56 -6.57 -0.83
C SER A 32 17.09 -6.82 -0.56
N GLN A 33 16.79 -7.79 0.31
CA GLN A 33 15.41 -8.11 0.69
C GLN A 33 14.68 -6.90 1.29
N PHE A 34 15.38 -6.11 2.09
CA PHE A 34 14.82 -4.89 2.65
C PHE A 34 14.48 -3.84 1.59
N ARG A 35 15.34 -3.66 0.57
CA ARG A 35 15.03 -2.77 -0.57
C ARG A 35 13.78 -3.23 -1.32
N ASP A 36 13.68 -4.53 -1.58
CA ASP A 36 12.53 -5.08 -2.30
C ASP A 36 11.23 -4.87 -1.52
N LEU A 37 11.26 -5.13 -0.21
CA LEU A 37 10.13 -4.85 0.68
C LEU A 37 9.75 -3.38 0.70
N GLN A 38 10.74 -2.49 0.72
CA GLN A 38 10.52 -1.05 0.68
C GLN A 38 9.83 -0.62 -0.63
N LEU A 39 10.29 -1.14 -1.77
CA LEU A 39 9.67 -0.87 -3.08
C LEU A 39 8.21 -1.30 -3.13
N TYR A 40 7.90 -2.53 -2.70
CA TYR A 40 6.51 -3.01 -2.68
C TYR A 40 5.63 -2.22 -1.71
N SER A 41 6.19 -1.77 -0.58
CA SER A 41 5.47 -0.93 0.38
C SER A 41 5.15 0.46 -0.20
N GLU A 42 6.10 1.04 -0.95
CA GLU A 42 5.91 2.32 -1.63
C GLU A 42 4.85 2.22 -2.72
N GLU A 43 4.94 1.20 -3.59
CA GLU A 43 3.94 0.95 -4.63
C GLU A 43 2.52 0.79 -4.05
N LYS A 44 2.39 0.03 -2.95
CA LYS A 44 1.12 -0.12 -2.25
C LYS A 44 0.59 1.21 -1.70
N SER A 45 1.47 2.05 -1.17
CA SER A 45 1.10 3.37 -0.64
C SER A 45 0.62 4.29 -1.75
N ASP A 46 1.32 4.30 -2.88
CA ASP A 46 0.97 5.10 -4.05
C ASP A 46 -0.37 4.67 -4.64
N LEU A 47 -0.57 3.37 -4.84
CA LEU A 47 -1.85 2.84 -5.30
C LEU A 47 -2.99 3.19 -4.33
N LYS A 48 -2.77 3.09 -3.02
CA LYS A 48 -3.77 3.49 -2.01
C LYS A 48 -4.10 4.98 -2.11
N ASN A 49 -3.12 5.83 -2.39
CA ASN A 49 -3.33 7.26 -2.58
C ASN A 49 -4.14 7.54 -3.84
N GLU A 50 -3.85 6.87 -4.96
CA GLU A 50 -4.62 6.98 -6.19
C GLU A 50 -6.06 6.52 -6.01
N TRP A 51 -6.27 5.37 -5.37
CA TRP A 51 -7.59 4.87 -5.02
C TRP A 51 -8.37 5.84 -4.13
N ARG A 52 -7.69 6.46 -3.17
CA ARG A 52 -8.30 7.49 -2.32
C ARG A 52 -8.73 8.71 -3.13
N LYS A 53 -7.90 9.18 -4.06
CA LYS A 53 -8.26 10.28 -4.97
C LYS A 53 -9.47 9.92 -5.83
N SER A 54 -9.44 8.75 -6.47
CA SER A 54 -10.53 8.26 -7.31
C SER A 54 -11.85 8.19 -6.54
N ARG A 55 -11.87 7.65 -5.32
CA ARG A 55 -13.10 7.65 -4.49
C ARG A 55 -13.59 9.03 -4.10
N ILE A 56 -12.69 9.97 -3.87
CA ILE A 56 -13.07 11.36 -3.60
C ILE A 56 -13.68 11.97 -4.85
N ASP A 57 -13.08 11.73 -6.03
CA ASP A 57 -13.61 12.22 -7.30
C ASP A 57 -14.99 11.61 -7.58
N GLU A 58 -15.16 10.29 -7.40
CA GLU A 58 -16.47 9.63 -7.45
C GLU A 58 -17.45 10.25 -6.47
N GLY A 59 -17.06 10.49 -5.21
CA GLY A 59 -17.90 11.18 -4.24
C GLY A 59 -18.29 12.61 -4.65
N ARG A 60 -17.42 13.30 -5.38
CA ARG A 60 -17.70 14.65 -5.93
C ARG A 60 -18.61 14.60 -7.16
N TYR A 61 -18.51 13.56 -8.00
CA TYR A 61 -19.35 13.39 -9.19
C TYR A 61 -20.71 12.73 -8.87
N ALA A 62 -20.75 11.84 -7.88
CA ALA A 62 -21.95 11.20 -7.35
C ALA A 62 -22.65 12.03 -6.27
N SER A 63 -22.12 13.22 -5.94
CA SER A 63 -22.74 14.16 -5.01
C SER A 63 -24.17 14.45 -5.47
N LEU A 64 -25.13 14.03 -4.65
CA LEU A 64 -26.57 14.22 -4.85
C LEU A 64 -26.91 15.68 -5.22
N ILE A 65 -26.15 16.63 -4.69
CA ILE A 65 -26.27 18.08 -4.93
C ILE A 65 -26.11 18.42 -6.42
N ARG A 66 -25.18 17.78 -7.15
CA ARG A 66 -24.97 18.03 -8.58
C ARG A 66 -26.08 17.41 -9.43
N ILE A 67 -26.56 16.23 -9.04
CA ILE A 67 -27.70 15.58 -9.69
C ILE A 67 -28.95 16.43 -9.52
N GLU A 68 -29.17 16.94 -8.30
CA GLU A 68 -30.28 17.81 -7.93
C GLU A 68 -30.20 19.18 -8.64
N GLN A 69 -29.00 19.78 -8.75
CA GLN A 69 -28.77 20.98 -9.55
C GLN A 69 -29.03 20.74 -11.05
N LYS A 70 -28.59 19.61 -11.61
CA LYS A 70 -28.90 19.25 -13.00
C LYS A 70 -30.39 19.00 -13.21
N ALA A 71 -31.07 18.35 -12.27
CA ALA A 71 -32.51 18.13 -12.34
C ALA A 71 -33.29 19.46 -12.25
N GLN A 72 -32.83 20.39 -11.41
CA GLN A 72 -33.40 21.74 -11.33
C GLN A 72 -33.15 22.55 -12.61
N THR A 73 -31.95 22.48 -13.19
CA THR A 73 -31.59 23.32 -14.36
C THR A 73 -32.02 22.75 -15.71
N LEU A 74 -31.95 21.43 -15.91
CA LEU A 74 -32.27 20.79 -17.19
C LEU A 74 -33.71 20.29 -17.26
N LEU A 75 -34.29 19.88 -16.13
CA LEU A 75 -35.63 19.30 -16.07
C LEU A 75 -36.63 20.23 -15.36
N ASN A 76 -36.21 21.44 -14.94
CA ASN A 76 -37.02 22.38 -14.14
C ASN A 76 -37.70 21.72 -12.92
N MET A 77 -37.08 20.68 -12.36
CA MET A 77 -37.61 19.99 -11.18
C MET A 77 -37.40 20.86 -9.95
N SER A 78 -38.43 21.05 -9.11
CA SER A 78 -38.30 21.71 -7.81
C SER A 78 -38.59 20.72 -6.69
N LEU A 79 -37.85 20.80 -5.57
CA LEU A 79 -38.17 19.97 -4.41
C LEU A 79 -39.50 20.41 -3.79
N PRO A 80 -40.47 19.50 -3.65
CA PRO A 80 -41.72 19.84 -3.00
C PRO A 80 -41.46 20.17 -1.52
N LYS A 81 -41.90 21.36 -1.09
CA LYS A 81 -41.73 21.87 0.28
C LYS A 81 -42.47 21.05 1.36
N LYS A 82 -43.31 20.10 0.95
CA LYS A 82 -44.09 19.23 1.83
C LYS A 82 -44.26 17.86 1.19
N LYS A 83 -44.14 16.79 1.99
CA LYS A 83 -44.52 15.43 1.57
C LYS A 83 -46.02 15.42 1.29
N VAL A 84 -46.39 15.37 0.01
CA VAL A 84 -47.77 15.21 -0.43
C VAL A 84 -47.93 13.77 -0.89
N LEU A 85 -48.88 13.06 -0.28
CA LEU A 85 -49.30 11.73 -0.74
C LEU A 85 -50.31 11.94 -1.86
N ILE A 86 -49.92 11.60 -3.08
CA ILE A 86 -50.79 11.70 -4.25
C ILE A 86 -51.36 10.29 -4.47
N ASN A 87 -52.66 10.12 -4.25
CA ASN A 87 -53.35 8.88 -4.58
C ASN A 87 -53.68 8.91 -6.08
N ILE A 88 -53.17 7.96 -6.85
CA ILE A 88 -53.24 7.95 -8.33
C ILE A 88 -54.44 7.10 -8.81
N ASN A 89 -55.49 7.02 -7.99
CA ASN A 89 -56.62 6.14 -8.27
C ASN A 89 -57.92 6.86 -7.86
N ASP A 90 -58.36 7.77 -8.73
CA ASP A 90 -59.74 8.27 -8.85
C ASP A 90 -60.15 8.15 -10.33
#